data_AF-A0A7W6WGB0-F1
#
_entry.id   AF-A0A7W6WGB0-F1
#
_cell.length_a   1.000
_cell.length_b   1.000
_cell.length_c   1.000
_cell.angle_alpha   90.00
_cell.angle_beta   90.00
_cell.angle_gamma   90.00
#
_symmetry.space_group_name_H-M   'P 1'
#
loop_
_entity.id
_entity.type
_entity.pdbx_description
1 polymer ?
#
loop_
_entity_poly.entity_id
_entity_poly.type
_entity_poly.pdbx_seq_one_letter_code
_entity_poly.pdbx_strand_id
1 'polypeptide(L)'
;MLFAVLEQHLAMLADAVEKACYESQGANIETIAGAVVKAYLNARMAQSEISPALYLIAMELDARKLIELATRRSEEAIETLLSSASDGRFTDPYVIAQTITAVIFGTVPAFCMRVMPHAASVEAEKQLTVMFRSYLAASCNAA
;
A
#
# COMPACT_ATOMS: atom_id res chain seq x y z
N MET A 1 -2.39 25.18 6.33
CA MET A 1 -1.17 24.72 5.63
C MET A 1 -0.87 23.26 5.96
N LEU A 2 -0.77 22.87 7.23
CA LEU A 2 -0.51 21.47 7.62
C LEU A 2 -1.53 20.46 7.07
N PHE A 3 -2.81 20.80 7.05
CA PHE A 3 -3.86 19.98 6.42
C PHE A 3 -3.61 19.70 4.93
N ALA A 4 -3.18 20.73 4.17
CA ALA A 4 -2.89 20.59 2.75
C ALA A 4 -1.61 19.75 2.50
N VAL A 5 -0.62 19.83 3.40
CA VAL A 5 0.57 18.96 3.34
C VAL A 5 0.19 17.50 3.62
N LEU A 6 -0.70 17.26 4.59
CA LEU A 6 -1.23 15.92 4.87
C LEU A 6 -2.04 15.38 3.68
N GLU A 7 -2.90 16.20 3.08
CA GLU A 7 -3.65 15.84 1.87
C GLU A 7 -2.71 15.46 0.72
N GLN A 8 -1.69 16.27 0.45
CA GLN A 8 -0.70 15.98 -0.59
C GLN A 8 0.09 14.70 -0.28
N HIS A 9 0.45 14.46 0.99
CA HIS A 9 1.12 13.25 1.42
C HIS A 9 0.28 12.00 1.13
N LEU A 10 -1.00 12.00 1.55
CA LEU A 10 -1.93 10.90 1.36
C LEU A 10 -2.23 10.67 -0.13
N ALA A 11 -2.37 11.74 -0.90
CA ALA A 11 -2.55 11.65 -2.35
C ALA A 11 -1.34 10.99 -3.03
N MET A 12 -0.11 11.37 -2.66
CA MET A 12 1.10 10.76 -3.23
C MET A 12 1.19 9.25 -2.94
N LEU A 13 0.75 8.81 -1.74
CA LEU A 13 0.73 7.39 -1.42
C LEU A 13 -0.27 6.62 -2.30
N ALA A 14 -1.48 7.17 -2.48
CA ALA A 14 -2.47 6.58 -3.37
C ALA A 14 -1.99 6.57 -4.83
N ASP A 15 -1.43 7.68 -5.33
CA ASP A 15 -0.90 7.81 -6.69
C ASP A 15 0.19 6.76 -6.97
N ALA A 16 1.06 6.48 -5.99
CA ALA A 16 2.11 5.48 -6.14
C ALA A 16 1.54 4.06 -6.28
N VAL A 17 0.51 3.72 -5.49
CA VAL A 17 -0.19 2.44 -5.58
C VAL A 17 -0.94 2.31 -6.90
N GLU A 18 -1.71 3.33 -7.29
CA GLU A 18 -2.46 3.36 -8.55
C GLU A 18 -1.54 3.17 -9.75
N LYS A 19 -0.41 3.88 -9.78
CA LYS A 19 0.59 3.75 -10.84
C LYS A 19 1.16 2.34 -10.93
N ALA A 20 1.52 1.74 -9.79
CA ALA A 20 2.04 0.38 -9.76
C ALA A 20 1.00 -0.64 -10.23
N CYS A 21 -0.28 -0.42 -9.89
CA CYS A 21 -1.38 -1.24 -10.35
C CYS A 21 -1.59 -1.11 -11.87
N TYR A 22 -1.47 0.09 -12.42
CA TYR A 22 -1.55 0.31 -13.86
C TYR A 22 -0.40 -0.36 -14.61
N GLU A 23 0.84 -0.23 -14.11
CA GLU A 23 2.03 -0.82 -14.74
C GLU A 23 2.07 -2.35 -14.65
N SER A 24 1.32 -2.95 -13.72
CA SER A 24 1.29 -4.40 -13.46
C SER A 24 0.05 -5.12 -13.99
N GLN A 25 -0.80 -4.44 -14.77
CA GLN A 25 -2.00 -5.06 -15.36
C GLN A 25 -1.66 -6.33 -16.15
N GLY A 26 -2.42 -7.41 -15.95
CA GLY A 26 -2.17 -8.69 -16.64
C GLY A 26 -0.98 -9.48 -16.10
N ALA A 27 -0.23 -8.96 -15.11
CA ALA A 27 0.90 -9.67 -14.54
C ALA A 27 0.46 -10.87 -13.70
N ASN A 28 1.43 -11.72 -13.34
CA ASN A 28 1.20 -12.82 -12.43
C ASN A 28 1.12 -12.36 -10.97
N ILE A 29 0.55 -13.19 -10.10
CA ILE A 29 0.35 -12.88 -8.67
C ILE A 29 1.66 -12.49 -7.97
N GLU A 30 2.77 -13.17 -8.27
CA GLU A 30 4.06 -12.88 -7.63
C GLU A 30 4.59 -11.47 -7.95
N THR A 31 4.35 -11.02 -9.17
CA THR A 31 4.72 -9.69 -9.67
C THR A 31 3.79 -8.63 -9.10
N ILE A 32 2.47 -8.89 -9.07
CA ILE A 32 1.46 -8.02 -8.46
C ILE A 32 1.81 -7.71 -7.00
N ALA A 33 2.07 -8.76 -6.20
CA ALA A 33 2.42 -8.60 -4.78
C ALA A 33 3.65 -7.71 -4.58
N GLY A 34 4.71 -7.96 -5.35
CA GLY A 34 5.96 -7.21 -5.26
C GLY A 34 5.79 -5.74 -5.69
N ALA A 35 5.03 -5.50 -6.77
CA ALA A 35 4.82 -4.16 -7.30
C ALA A 35 4.11 -3.24 -6.30
N VAL A 36 3.00 -3.70 -5.70
CA VAL A 36 2.20 -2.90 -4.76
C VAL A 36 2.99 -2.59 -3.49
N VAL A 37 3.62 -3.60 -2.88
CA VAL A 37 4.42 -3.41 -1.64
C VAL A 37 5.58 -2.45 -1.88
N LYS A 38 6.33 -2.66 -2.97
CA LYS A 38 7.48 -1.82 -3.30
C LYS A 38 7.08 -0.38 -3.58
N ALA A 39 6.00 -0.16 -4.33
CA ALA A 39 5.54 1.18 -4.68
C ALA A 39 5.14 1.98 -3.42
N TYR A 40 4.36 1.37 -2.54
CA TYR A 40 3.95 2.03 -1.31
C TYR A 40 5.14 2.33 -0.39
N LEU A 41 6.02 1.35 -0.18
CA LEU A 41 7.18 1.54 0.69
C LEU A 41 8.13 2.61 0.16
N ASN A 42 8.39 2.65 -1.15
CA ASN A 42 9.20 3.70 -1.74
C ASN A 42 8.56 5.08 -1.54
N ALA A 43 7.25 5.21 -1.73
CA ALA A 43 6.54 6.48 -1.52
C ALA A 43 6.54 6.93 -0.05
N ARG A 44 6.48 5.98 0.90
CA ARG A 44 6.61 6.26 2.33
C ARG A 44 8.03 6.65 2.72
N MET A 45 9.03 5.92 2.23
CA MET A 45 10.44 6.15 2.57
C MET A 45 10.95 7.48 2.00
N ALA A 46 10.49 7.88 0.81
CA ALA A 46 10.74 9.19 0.23
C ALA A 46 10.24 10.35 1.12
N GLN A 47 9.34 10.07 2.06
CA GLN A 47 8.76 11.05 2.99
C GLN A 47 9.07 10.71 4.45
N SER A 48 10.07 9.88 4.72
CA SER A 48 10.38 9.34 6.06
C SER A 48 10.72 10.43 7.09
N GLU A 49 11.28 11.57 6.67
CA GLU A 49 11.60 12.69 7.56
C GLU A 49 10.35 13.48 8.02
N ILE A 50 9.30 13.52 7.19
CA ILE A 50 8.10 14.35 7.40
C ILE A 50 6.93 13.50 7.94
N SER A 51 6.93 12.20 7.65
CA SER A 51 5.87 11.25 8.03
C SER A 51 5.52 11.24 9.53
N PRO A 52 6.48 11.30 10.49
CA PRO A 52 6.14 11.33 11.92
C PRO A 52 5.36 12.59 12.32
N ALA A 53 5.75 13.75 11.79
CA ALA A 53 5.06 15.01 12.07
C ALA A 53 3.65 15.01 11.47
N LEU A 54 3.49 14.50 10.24
CA LEU A 54 2.19 14.38 9.58
C LEU A 54 1.26 13.40 10.29
N TYR A 55 1.80 12.34 10.90
CA TYR A 55 1.01 11.42 11.71
C TYR A 55 0.42 12.10 12.95
N LEU A 56 1.22 12.90 13.66
CA LEU A 56 0.74 13.70 14.81
C LEU A 56 -0.33 14.71 14.37
N ILE A 57 -0.11 15.38 13.23
CA ILE A 57 -1.08 16.30 12.65
C ILE A 57 -2.39 15.59 12.28
N ALA A 58 -2.33 14.37 11.74
CA ALA A 58 -3.51 13.58 11.41
C ALA A 58 -4.32 13.16 12.65
N MET A 59 -3.69 13.06 13.82
CA MET A 59 -4.38 12.82 15.10
C MET A 59 -5.06 14.08 15.65
N GLU A 60 -4.49 15.26 15.40
CA GLU A 60 -5.02 16.55 15.87
C GLU A 60 -6.10 17.13 14.95
N LEU A 61 -6.02 16.85 13.65
CA LEU A 61 -6.97 17.30 12.63
C LEU A 61 -8.01 16.21 12.35
N ASP A 62 -9.23 16.58 11.93
CA ASP A 62 -10.24 15.63 11.44
C ASP A 62 -9.85 15.10 10.05
N ALA A 63 -8.74 14.36 9.98
CA ALA A 63 -8.13 13.83 8.76
C ALA A 63 -8.78 12.54 8.26
N ARG A 64 -9.80 12.04 8.96
CA ARG A 64 -10.48 10.76 8.66
C ARG A 64 -10.92 10.69 7.20
N LYS A 65 -11.55 11.75 6.68
CA LYS A 65 -12.01 11.80 5.28
C LYS A 65 -10.87 11.71 4.27
N LEU A 66 -9.71 12.31 4.56
CA LEU A 66 -8.55 12.26 3.68
C LEU A 66 -7.92 10.86 3.67
N ILE A 67 -7.84 10.23 4.84
CA ILE A 67 -7.33 8.87 4.99
C ILE A 67 -8.27 7.89 4.27
N GLU A 68 -9.58 7.98 4.52
CA GLU A 68 -10.60 7.17 3.85
C GLU A 68 -10.54 7.32 2.33
N LEU A 69 -10.35 8.54 1.81
CA LEU A 69 -10.21 8.78 0.37
C LEU A 69 -8.96 8.07 -0.20
N ALA A 70 -7.80 8.21 0.44
CA ALA A 70 -6.56 7.58 -0.03
C ALA A 70 -6.60 6.04 0.07
N THR A 71 -7.21 5.51 1.14
CA THR A 71 -7.47 4.08 1.32
C THR A 71 -8.37 3.56 0.21
N ARG A 72 -9.53 4.18 -0.02
CA ARG A 72 -10.49 3.75 -1.05
C ARG A 72 -9.88 3.76 -2.45
N ARG A 73 -9.14 4.81 -2.80
CA ARG A 73 -8.41 4.89 -4.08
C ARG A 73 -7.45 3.74 -4.29
N SER A 74 -6.70 3.40 -3.24
CA SER A 74 -5.75 2.28 -3.26
C SER A 74 -6.47 0.94 -3.41
N GLU A 75 -7.57 0.74 -2.67
CA GLU A 75 -8.39 -0.48 -2.74
C GLU A 75 -8.98 -0.69 -4.13
N GLU A 76 -9.58 0.34 -4.74
CA GLU A 76 -10.17 0.26 -6.09
C GLU A 76 -9.11 -0.11 -7.16
N ALA A 77 -7.90 0.45 -7.04
CA ALA A 77 -6.80 0.14 -7.95
C ALA A 77 -6.27 -1.29 -7.79
N ILE A 78 -6.11 -1.74 -6.54
CA ILE A 78 -5.64 -3.10 -6.22
C ILE A 78 -6.69 -4.13 -6.63
N GLU A 79 -7.97 -3.88 -6.38
CA GLU A 79 -9.06 -4.76 -6.79
C GLU A 79 -9.04 -4.97 -8.31
N THR A 80 -8.96 -3.87 -9.07
CA THR A 80 -8.87 -3.91 -10.54
C THR A 80 -7.66 -4.71 -11.01
N LEU A 81 -6.49 -4.50 -10.38
CA LEU A 81 -5.28 -5.25 -10.67
C LEU A 81 -5.45 -6.75 -10.42
N LEU A 82 -6.00 -7.13 -9.27
CA LEU A 82 -6.22 -8.53 -8.91
C LEU A 82 -7.19 -9.22 -9.89
N SER A 83 -8.23 -8.52 -10.35
CA SER A 83 -9.13 -9.02 -11.39
C SER A 83 -8.45 -9.22 -12.75
N SER A 84 -7.34 -8.53 -13.01
CA SER A 84 -6.57 -8.65 -14.25
C SER A 84 -5.48 -9.73 -14.22
N ALA A 85 -5.24 -10.39 -13.08
CA ALA A 85 -4.14 -11.33 -12.90
C ALA A 85 -4.17 -12.49 -13.92
N SER A 86 -3.03 -12.83 -14.51
CA SER A 86 -2.96 -13.83 -15.60
C SER A 86 -2.96 -15.29 -15.12
N ASP A 87 -2.50 -15.55 -13.90
CA ASP A 87 -2.27 -16.90 -13.36
C ASP A 87 -3.17 -17.22 -12.16
N GLY A 88 -4.19 -16.40 -11.90
CA GLY A 88 -5.01 -16.56 -10.72
C GLY A 88 -6.43 -16.03 -10.81
N ARG A 89 -7.35 -16.75 -10.17
CA ARG A 89 -8.73 -16.31 -9.96
C ARG A 89 -8.99 -16.14 -8.48
N PHE A 90 -9.27 -14.90 -8.10
CA PHE A 90 -9.67 -14.55 -6.75
C PHE A 90 -11.20 -14.64 -6.64
N THR A 91 -11.68 -15.31 -5.58
CA THR A 91 -13.13 -15.44 -5.32
C THR A 91 -13.76 -14.08 -4.97
N ASP A 92 -13.03 -13.25 -4.21
CA ASP A 92 -13.45 -11.91 -3.81
C ASP A 92 -12.25 -10.95 -3.84
N PRO A 93 -11.94 -10.36 -5.02
CA PRO A 93 -10.84 -9.41 -5.16
C PRO A 93 -10.99 -8.18 -4.26
N TYR A 94 -12.22 -7.77 -3.94
CA TYR A 94 -12.51 -6.60 -3.12
C TYR A 94 -12.07 -6.79 -1.65
N VAL A 95 -12.41 -7.92 -1.03
CA VAL A 95 -11.96 -8.24 0.34
C VAL A 95 -10.45 -8.40 0.41
N ILE A 96 -9.83 -8.97 -0.62
CA ILE A 96 -8.37 -9.12 -0.70
C ILE A 96 -7.70 -7.75 -0.80
N ALA A 97 -8.21 -6.84 -1.65
CA ALA A 97 -7.70 -5.49 -1.79
C ALA A 97 -7.80 -4.68 -0.48
N GLN A 98 -8.93 -4.77 0.22
CA GLN A 98 -9.09 -4.16 1.55
C GLN A 98 -8.09 -4.72 2.56
N THR A 99 -7.89 -6.05 2.58
CA THR A 99 -6.96 -6.70 3.51
C THR A 99 -5.52 -6.24 3.26
N ILE A 100 -5.08 -6.25 2.00
CA ILE A 100 -3.76 -5.77 1.55
C ILE A 100 -3.57 -4.30 1.95
N THR A 101 -4.57 -3.47 1.69
CA THR A 101 -4.51 -2.04 2.01
C THR A 101 -4.44 -1.82 3.51
N ALA A 102 -5.30 -2.48 4.30
CA ALA A 102 -5.31 -2.39 5.77
C ALA A 102 -3.96 -2.82 6.37
N VAL A 103 -3.34 -3.87 5.83
CA VAL A 103 -2.03 -4.33 6.28
C VAL A 103 -0.97 -3.29 5.93
N ILE A 104 -0.83 -2.86 4.68
CA ILE A 104 0.18 -1.86 4.29
C ILE A 104 -0.01 -0.54 5.06
N PHE A 105 -1.23 -0.03 5.12
CA PHE A 105 -1.54 1.24 5.78
C PHE A 105 -1.49 1.13 7.30
N GLY A 106 -1.60 -0.07 7.88
CA GLY A 106 -1.47 -0.29 9.32
C GLY A 106 -0.03 -0.54 9.77
N THR A 107 0.70 -1.42 9.06
CA THR A 107 2.03 -1.88 9.50
C THR A 107 3.13 -0.89 9.16
N VAL A 108 3.07 -0.24 7.99
CA VAL A 108 4.15 0.65 7.55
C VAL A 108 4.25 1.93 8.40
N PRO A 109 3.15 2.61 8.79
CA PRO A 109 3.27 3.71 9.74
C PRO A 109 3.90 3.29 11.07
N ALA A 110 3.66 2.07 11.54
CA ALA A 110 4.27 1.57 12.77
C ALA A 110 5.81 1.51 12.66
N PHE A 111 6.35 1.18 11.49
CA PHE A 111 7.80 1.26 11.22
C PHE A 111 8.29 2.71 11.08
N CYS A 112 7.46 3.60 10.53
CA CYS A 112 7.82 5.00 10.29
C CYS A 112 7.63 5.94 11.50
N MET A 113 7.17 5.45 12.66
CA MET A 113 7.12 6.27 13.89
C MET A 113 8.52 6.72 14.35
N ARG A 114 9.57 6.09 13.83
CA ARG A 114 10.97 6.49 14.00
C ARG A 114 11.65 6.42 12.63
N VAL A 115 12.69 7.23 12.42
CA VAL A 115 13.54 7.11 11.23
C VAL A 115 14.19 5.72 11.25
N MET A 116 13.77 4.85 10.33
CA MET A 116 14.35 3.52 10.19
C MET A 116 15.69 3.61 9.47
N PRO A 117 16.73 2.88 9.91
CA PRO A 117 17.94 2.71 9.10
C PRO A 117 17.59 2.08 7.74
N HIS A 118 18.29 2.48 6.68
CA HIS A 118 18.06 1.97 5.32
C HIS A 118 18.10 0.44 5.21
N ALA A 119 18.97 -0.22 5.98
CA ALA A 119 19.02 -1.69 6.00
C ALA A 119 17.72 -2.31 6.55
N ALA A 120 17.12 -1.69 7.57
CA ALA A 120 15.88 -2.15 8.17
C ALA A 120 14.67 -1.93 7.24
N SER A 121 14.66 -0.84 6.45
CA SER A 121 13.60 -0.60 5.47
C SER A 121 13.64 -1.59 4.31
N VAL A 122 14.83 -1.92 3.82
CA VAL A 122 15.01 -2.95 2.78
C VAL A 122 14.54 -4.31 3.28
N GLU A 123 14.83 -4.65 4.55
CA GLU A 123 14.37 -5.92 5.11
C GLU A 123 12.86 -5.93 5.34
N ALA A 124 12.27 -4.82 5.81
CA ALA A 124 10.81 -4.70 5.94
C ALA A 124 10.09 -4.88 4.60
N GLU A 125 10.63 -4.32 3.51
CA GLU A 125 10.10 -4.54 2.15
C GLU A 125 10.08 -6.01 1.78
N LYS A 126 11.16 -6.74 2.03
CA LYS A 126 11.21 -8.18 1.75
C LYS A 126 10.18 -8.96 2.56
N GLN A 127 10.07 -8.70 3.87
CA GLN A 127 9.13 -9.42 4.74
C GLN A 127 7.67 -9.15 4.35
N LEU A 128 7.32 -7.90 4.04
CA LEU A 128 5.98 -7.55 3.57
C LEU A 128 5.68 -8.18 2.19
N THR A 129 6.66 -8.21 1.29
CA THR A 129 6.51 -8.86 -0.02
C THR A 129 6.27 -10.36 0.13
N VAL A 130 7.00 -11.04 1.01
CA VAL A 130 6.78 -12.47 1.31
C VAL A 130 5.37 -12.69 1.83
N MET A 131 4.93 -11.90 2.82
CA MET A 131 3.60 -12.02 3.39
C MET A 131 2.50 -11.83 2.33
N PHE A 132 2.66 -10.87 1.43
CA PHE A 132 1.67 -10.56 0.39
C PHE A 132 1.62 -11.64 -0.67
N ARG A 133 2.77 -12.16 -1.10
CA ARG A 133 2.84 -13.30 -2.02
C ARG A 133 2.17 -14.53 -1.43
N SER A 134 2.50 -14.89 -0.20
CA SER A 134 1.89 -16.04 0.49
C SER A 134 0.38 -15.86 0.66
N TYR A 135 -0.06 -14.66 1.03
CA TYR A 135 -1.48 -14.37 1.18
C TYR A 135 -2.25 -14.47 -0.15
N LEU A 136 -1.74 -13.85 -1.22
CA LEU A 136 -2.39 -13.90 -2.54
C LEU A 136 -2.39 -15.33 -3.10
N ALA A 137 -1.29 -16.07 -2.99
CA ALA A 137 -1.23 -17.46 -3.43
C ALA A 137 -2.24 -18.34 -2.68
N ALA A 138 -2.42 -18.13 -1.36
CA ALA A 138 -3.41 -18.86 -0.57
C ALA A 138 -4.86 -18.42 -0.85
N SER A 139 -5.07 -17.18 -1.29
CA SER A 139 -6.40 -16.61 -1.59
C SER A 139 -6.83 -16.84 -3.04
N CYS A 140 -5.91 -17.30 -3.88
CA CYS A 140 -6.15 -17.62 -5.27
C CYS A 140 -6.56 -19.08 -5.41
N ASN A 141 -7.64 -19.34 -6.15
CA ASN A 141 -7.93 -20.70 -6.58
C ASN A 141 -6.93 -21.06 -7.69
N ALA A 142 -6.29 -22.23 -7.60
CA ALA A 142 -5.49 -22.75 -8.71
C ALA A 142 -6.41 -22.90 -9.94
N ALA A 143 -5.97 -22.35 -11.07
CA ALA A 143 -6.70 -22.44 -12.34
C ALA A 143 -6.80 -23.88 -12.86
#